data_AF-A0A355SG75-F1
#
_entry.id   AF-A0A355SG75-F1
#
_cell.length_a   1.000
_cell.length_b   1.000
_cell.length_c   1.000
_cell.angle_alpha   90.00
_cell.angle_beta   90.00
_cell.angle_gamma   90.00
#
_symmetry.space_group_name_H-M   'P 1'
#
loop_
_entity.id
_entity.type
_entity.pdbx_description
1 polymer ?
#
loop_
_entity_poly.entity_id
_entity_poly.type
_entity_poly.pdbx_seq_one_letter_code
_entity_poly.pdbx_strand_id
1 'polypeptide(L)' 'KGMLEPEYKEVVVGRAEVRALFKVSNIGTIAGCYVTEGKIARSSQIRVIRNGIVVHEGTLASLKRFKDDVKEV' A
#
# COMPACT_ATOMS: atom_id res chain seq x y z
N LYS A 1 -30.60 -13.61 -21.11
CA LYS A 1 -29.32 -13.02 -21.60
C LYS A 1 -29.16 -11.68 -20.92
N GLY A 2 -28.27 -11.42 -19.99
CA GLY A 2 -27.20 -12.17 -19.34
C GLY A 2 -26.60 -11.11 -18.45
N MET A 3 -26.68 -11.28 -17.13
CA MET A 3 -25.97 -10.38 -16.23
C MET A 3 -24.50 -10.73 -16.42
N LEU A 4 -23.78 -9.91 -17.19
CA LEU A 4 -22.34 -9.98 -17.22
C LEU A 4 -21.88 -9.78 -15.78
N GLU A 5 -21.15 -10.75 -15.25
CA GLU A 5 -20.49 -10.63 -13.97
C GLU A 5 -19.71 -9.31 -13.97
N PRO A 6 -19.86 -8.46 -12.93
CA PRO A 6 -19.17 -7.19 -12.87
C PRO A 6 -17.67 -7.46 -13.02
N GLU A 7 -17.08 -6.91 -14.07
CA GLU A 7 -15.67 -7.06 -14.37
C GLU A 7 -14.89 -6.17 -13.40
N TYR A 8 -14.42 -6.74 -12.30
CA TYR A 8 -13.59 -6.02 -11.33
C TYR A 8 -12.21 -5.79 -11.94
N LYS A 9 -11.97 -4.58 -12.44
CA LYS A 9 -10.63 -4.14 -12.85
C LYS A 9 -9.83 -3.75 -11.61
N GLU A 10 -8.75 -4.48 -11.36
CA GLU A 10 -7.69 -3.99 -10.47
C GLU A 10 -7.04 -2.76 -11.11
N VAL A 11 -7.33 -1.59 -10.54
CA VAL A 11 -6.68 -0.34 -10.92
C VAL A 11 -5.63 -0.02 -9.87
N VAL A 12 -4.39 0.19 -10.32
CA VAL A 12 -3.33 0.70 -9.46
C VAL A 12 -3.68 2.13 -9.06
N VAL A 13 -4.07 2.32 -7.80
CA VAL A 13 -4.48 3.63 -7.26
C VAL A 13 -3.31 4.55 -6.96
N GLY A 14 -2.14 3.97 -6.73
CA GLY A 14 -0.92 4.72 -6.48
C GLY A 14 0.32 3.83 -6.45
N ARG A 15 1.48 4.48 -6.54
CA ARG A 15 2.79 3.88 -6.45
C ARG A 15 3.59 4.62 -5.39
N ALA A 16 4.30 3.87 -4.57
CA ALA A 16 5.23 4.44 -3.62
C ALA A 16 6.53 3.64 -3.60
N GLU A 17 7.63 4.35 -3.38
CA GLU A 17 8.96 3.79 -3.30
C GLU A 17 9.45 3.79 -1.85
N VAL A 18 9.94 2.65 -1.39
CA VAL A 18 10.47 2.48 -0.03
C VAL A 18 11.85 3.13 0.04
N ARG A 19 12.01 4.17 0.89
CA ARG A 19 13.28 4.88 1.08
C ARG A 19 13.98 4.52 2.38
N ALA A 20 13.23 4.14 3.41
CA ALA A 20 13.78 3.78 4.71
C ALA A 20 12.93 2.68 5.36
N LEU A 21 13.56 1.89 6.22
CA LEU A 21 12.87 0.92 7.08
C LEU A 21 13.10 1.33 8.53
N PHE A 22 12.03 1.46 9.29
CA PHE A 22 12.06 1.78 10.70
C PHE A 22 11.61 0.56 11.50
N LYS A 23 12.44 0.10 12.43
CA LYS A 23 12.04 -0.98 13.36
C LYS A 23 11.51 -0.35 14.65
N VAL A 24 10.28 -0.70 15.02
CA VAL A 24 9.61 -0.27 16.23
C VAL A 24 9.20 -1.50 17.02
N SER A 25 9.70 -1.67 18.24
CA SER A 25 9.55 -2.89 19.04
C SER A 25 8.09 -3.34 19.24
N ASN A 26 7.14 -2.41 19.28
CA ASN A 26 5.72 -2.70 19.52
C ASN A 26 4.89 -2.97 18.25
N ILE A 27 5.34 -2.52 17.08
CA ILE A 27 4.54 -2.52 15.84
C ILE A 27 5.21 -3.38 14.75
N GLY A 28 6.52 -3.61 14.86
CA GLY A 28 7.31 -4.34 13.89
C GLY A 28 8.12 -3.41 12.98
N THR A 29 8.24 -3.78 11.71
CA THR A 29 8.98 -2.99 10.72
C THR A 29 8.01 -2.09 9.96
N ILE A 30 8.26 -0.79 9.97
CA ILE A 30 7.51 0.23 9.24
C ILE A 30 8.33 0.63 8.02
N ALA A 31 7.72 0.53 6.83
CA ALA A 31 8.32 1.03 5.60
C ALA A 31 8.04 2.52 5.46
N GLY A 32 9.11 3.33 5.48
CA GLY A 32 9.08 4.73 5.10
C GLY A 32 9.03 4.84 3.58
N CYS A 33 7.84 5.09 3.04
CA CYS A 33 7.60 5.18 1.61
C CYS A 33 7.40 6.63 1.16
N TYR A 34 7.81 6.93 -0.07
CA TYR A 34 7.50 8.17 -0.76
C TYR A 34 6.54 7.88 -1.91
N VAL A 35 5.37 8.53 -1.92
CA VAL A 35 4.39 8.36 -3.00
C VAL A 35 4.94 9.03 -4.26
N THR A 36 5.15 8.25 -5.31
CA THR A 36 5.65 8.74 -6.59
C THR A 36 4.51 9.10 -7.54
N GLU A 37 3.38 8.40 -7.44
CA GLU A 37 2.24 8.59 -8.32
C GLU A 37 0.93 8.18 -7.64
N GLY A 38 -0.15 8.89 -7.93
CA GLY A 38 -1.48 8.56 -7.41
C GLY A 38 -1.61 8.82 -5.92
N LYS A 39 -2.42 7.99 -5.26
CA LYS A 39 -2.75 8.12 -3.84
C LYS A 39 -2.83 6.76 -3.17
N ILE A 40 -2.45 6.70 -1.89
CA ILE A 40 -2.49 5.48 -1.09
C ILE A 40 -3.53 5.65 0.00
N ALA A 41 -4.62 4.89 -0.10
CA ALA A 41 -5.62 4.82 0.95
C ALA A 41 -5.31 3.67 1.91
N ARG A 42 -5.63 3.84 3.20
CA ARG A 42 -5.42 2.82 4.23
C ARG A 42 -6.18 1.51 3.93
N SER A 43 -7.31 1.59 3.23
CA SER A 43 -8.11 0.42 2.86
C SER A 43 -7.64 -0.26 1.57
N SER A 44 -6.59 0.25 0.91
CA SER A 44 -6.07 -0.33 -0.33
C SER A 44 -5.33 -1.63 -0.08
N GLN A 45 -5.46 -2.56 -1.03
CA GLN A 45 -4.53 -3.68 -1.15
C GLN A 45 -3.18 -3.17 -1.65
N ILE A 46 -2.12 -3.68 -1.05
CA ILE A 46 -0.74 -3.34 -1.36
C ILE A 46 0.01 -4.59 -1.78
N ARG A 47 0.89 -4.42 -2.75
CA ARG A 47 1.80 -5.44 -3.23
C ARG A 47 3.21 -4.88 -3.13
N VAL A 48 4.05 -5.54 -2.34
CA VAL A 48 5.45 -5.18 -2.18
C VAL A 48 6.23 -5.92 -3.24
N ILE A 49 6.86 -5.16 -4.12
CA ILE A 49 7.68 -5.69 -5.19
C ILE A 49 9.13 -5.41 -4.85
N ARG A 50 9.97 -6.45 -4.84
CA ARG A 50 11.41 -6.34 -4.64
C ARG A 50 12.11 -7.06 -5.78
N ASN A 51 12.97 -6.35 -6.51
CA ASN A 51 13.69 -6.87 -7.69
C ASN A 51 12.76 -7.50 -8.74
N GLY A 52 11.58 -6.91 -8.96
CA GLY A 52 10.59 -7.41 -9.93
C GLY A 52 9.76 -8.61 -9.45
N ILE A 53 10.00 -9.11 -8.24
CA ILE A 53 9.24 -10.23 -7.66
C ILE A 53 8.31 -9.68 -6.57
N VAL A 54 7.06 -10.14 -6.56
CA VAL A 54 6.11 -9.84 -5.49
C VAL A 54 6.52 -10.62 -4.25
N VAL A 55 6.96 -9.92 -3.21
CA VAL A 55 7.41 -10.54 -1.95
C VAL A 55 6.34 -10.54 -0.87
N HIS A 56 5.34 -9.67 -1.00
CA HIS A 56 4.24 -9.60 -0.05
C HIS A 56 3.00 -9.00 -0.72
N GLU A 57 1.84 -9.57 -0.41
CA GLU A 57 0.53 -9.09 -0.83
C GLU A 57 -0.37 -9.05 0.39
N GLY A 58 -1.07 -7.94 0.60
CA GLY A 58 -1.90 -7.78 1.77
C GLY A 58 -2.62 -6.44 1.80
N THR A 59 -3.19 -6.12 2.96
CA THR A 59 -3.80 -4.82 3.24
C THR A 59 -2.95 -4.03 4.22
N LEU A 60 -3.03 -2.71 4.17
CA LEU A 60 -2.30 -1.85 5.10
C LEU A 60 -2.87 -1.96 6.52
N ALA A 61 -2.04 -2.37 7.48
CA ALA A 61 -2.42 -2.37 8.89
C ALA A 61 -2.59 -0.93 9.43
N SER A 62 -1.67 -0.03 9.05
CA SER A 62 -1.60 1.35 9.50
C SER A 62 -1.01 2.23 8.40
N LEU A 63 -1.58 3.42 8.23
CA LEU A 63 -1.03 4.47 7.38
C LEU A 63 -0.83 5.72 8.25
N LYS A 64 0.44 6.09 8.45
CA LYS A 64 0.81 7.24 9.25
C LYS A 64 1.71 8.15 8.44
N ARG A 65 1.40 9.44 8.45
CA ARG A 65 2.30 10.47 7.93
C ARG A 65 3.01 11.08 9.13
N PHE A 66 4.29 10.74 9.30
CA PHE A 66 5.07 11.04 10.51
C PHE A 66 4.42 10.45 11.77
N LYS A 67 3.70 11.26 12.55
CA LYS A 67 3.04 10.83 13.79
C LYS A 67 1.52 10.81 13.67
N ASP A 68 0.97 11.30 12.57
CA ASP A 68 -0.46 11.48 12.38
C ASP A 68 -1.06 10.30 11.60
N ASP A 69 -2.14 9.73 12.14
CA ASP A 69 -2.94 8.73 11.45
C ASP A 69 -3.76 9.39 10.34
N VAL A 70 -3.57 8.91 9.12
CA VAL A 70 -4.21 9.48 7.93
C VAL A 70 -4.96 8.40 7.17
N LYS A 71 -6.07 8.79 6.53
CA LYS A 71 -6.88 7.88 5.72
C LYS A 71 -6.30 7.69 4.32
N GLU A 72 -5.66 8.73 3.79
CA GLU A 72 -5.07 8.78 2.44
C GLU A 72 -3.81 9.65 2.46
N VAL A 73 -2.80 9.27 1.67
CA VAL A 73 -1.56 10.01 1.41
C VAL A 73 -1.32 10.12 -0.09
#